data_AF-A0A968LPI5-F1
#
_entry.id   AF-A0A968LPI5-F1
#
_cell.length_a   1.000
_cell.length_b   1.000
_cell.length_c   1.000
_cell.angle_alpha   90.00
_cell.angle_beta   90.00
_cell.angle_gamma   90.00
#
_symmetry.space_group_name_H-M   'P 1'
#
loop_
_entity.id
_entity.type
_entity.pdbx_description
1 polymer ?
#
loop_
_entity_poly.entity_id
_entity_poly.type
_entity_poly.pdbx_seq_one_letter_code
_entity_poly.pdbx_strand_id
1 'polypeptide(L)'
;MHADVTRLERSIAWEVIPNFFIGTALYVAVFLVQRVIAQPYLSALNASSFAPWLLYQIPAFALQAFPIAAVFAVLLAFGRLARENELLAAAAGGVSLLRVVRPVLWFGVLIAIAGFAIAEFVAPRANEIVSNTWWRGVSQSGNALERVVGKPLPVGDRVLYIGGIEKGEFEKRAPRIVDGEHAKRVLRQTRDLRGERHQVHGVQELLRQPR
;
A
#
# COMPACT_ATOMS: atom_id res chain seq x y z
N MET A 1 -7.04 34.37 32.16
CA MET A 1 -5.76 33.99 31.54
C MET A 1 -5.56 32.47 31.43
N HIS A 2 -5.65 31.65 32.49
CA HIS A 2 -5.55 30.18 32.31
C HIS A 2 -6.69 29.57 31.49
N ALA A 3 -7.92 30.09 31.61
CA ALA A 3 -9.08 29.58 30.87
C ALA A 3 -9.03 29.83 29.35
N ASP A 4 -8.41 30.92 28.91
CA ASP A 4 -8.32 31.30 27.49
C ASP A 4 -7.28 30.45 26.75
N VAL A 5 -6.23 30.06 27.45
CA VAL A 5 -5.15 29.23 26.92
C VAL A 5 -5.62 27.80 26.66
N THR A 6 -6.43 27.23 27.55
CA THR A 6 -7.02 25.90 27.37
C THR A 6 -8.02 25.87 26.21
N ARG A 7 -8.67 27.00 25.89
CA ARG A 7 -9.57 27.10 24.72
C ARG A 7 -8.80 27.03 23.40
N LEU A 8 -7.61 27.65 23.32
CA LEU A 8 -6.75 27.59 22.13
C LEU A 8 -6.25 26.16 21.87
N GLU A 9 -5.71 25.49 22.90
CA GLU A 9 -5.24 24.11 22.77
C GLU A 9 -6.37 23.16 22.36
N ARG A 10 -7.56 23.36 22.92
CA ARG A 10 -8.76 22.61 22.57
C ARG A 10 -9.19 22.90 21.12
N SER A 11 -9.17 24.16 20.67
CA SER A 11 -9.50 24.54 19.29
C SER A 11 -8.62 23.81 18.29
N ILE A 12 -7.30 23.82 18.52
CA ILE A 12 -6.31 23.12 17.68
C ILE A 12 -6.62 21.61 17.62
N ALA A 13 -6.83 20.98 18.77
CA ALA A 13 -7.13 19.54 18.80
C ALA A 13 -8.41 19.19 18.03
N TRP A 14 -9.47 19.99 18.20
CA TRP A 14 -10.74 19.77 17.51
C TRP A 14 -10.68 20.04 16.01
N GLU A 15 -9.70 20.79 15.54
CA GLU A 15 -9.47 20.99 14.11
C GLU A 15 -8.60 19.92 13.47
N VAL A 16 -7.53 19.51 14.15
CA VAL A 16 -6.57 18.57 13.58
C VAL A 16 -7.20 17.18 13.41
N ILE A 17 -8.01 16.74 14.38
CA ILE A 17 -8.64 15.42 14.36
C ILE A 17 -9.51 15.19 13.10
N PRO A 18 -10.54 16.00 12.80
CA PRO A 18 -11.39 15.78 11.64
C PRO A 18 -10.62 15.91 10.33
N ASN A 19 -9.70 16.88 10.21
CA ASN A 19 -8.89 17.06 9.01
C ASN A 19 -8.01 15.84 8.74
N PHE A 20 -7.47 15.20 9.79
CA PHE A 20 -6.70 13.97 9.67
C PHE A 20 -7.54 12.81 9.15
N PHE A 21 -8.74 12.60 9.72
CA PHE A 21 -9.61 11.51 9.28
C PHE A 21 -10.12 11.71 7.85
N ILE A 22 -10.44 12.95 7.46
CA ILE A 22 -10.81 13.30 6.09
C ILE A 22 -9.64 13.01 5.13
N GLY A 23 -8.43 13.48 5.46
CA GLY A 23 -7.24 13.24 4.64
C GLY A 23 -6.91 11.76 4.51
N THR A 24 -7.02 11.01 5.60
CA THR A 24 -6.83 9.55 5.62
C THR A 24 -7.88 8.85 4.77
N ALA A 25 -9.16 9.19 4.93
CA ALA A 25 -10.25 8.60 4.16
C ALA A 25 -10.12 8.89 2.66
N LEU A 26 -9.75 10.13 2.30
CA LEU A 26 -9.49 10.53 0.92
C LEU A 26 -8.35 9.71 0.31
N TYR A 27 -7.22 9.61 1.01
CA TYR A 27 -6.08 8.81 0.56
C TYR A 27 -6.48 7.34 0.36
N VAL A 28 -7.12 6.74 1.36
CA VAL A 28 -7.59 5.34 1.30
C VAL A 28 -8.54 5.15 0.12
N ALA A 29 -9.51 6.05 -0.09
CA ALA A 29 -10.46 5.95 -1.19
C ALA A 29 -9.75 5.98 -2.56
N VAL A 30 -8.83 6.92 -2.77
CA VAL A 30 -8.06 7.02 -4.02
C VAL A 30 -7.23 5.75 -4.26
N PHE A 31 -6.54 5.26 -3.24
CA PHE A 31 -5.71 4.07 -3.36
C PHE A 31 -6.51 2.77 -3.50
N LEU A 32 -7.71 2.69 -2.92
CA LEU A 32 -8.63 1.57 -3.16
C LEU A 32 -9.08 1.54 -4.63
N VAL A 33 -9.43 2.69 -5.20
CA VAL A 33 -9.78 2.79 -6.63
C VAL A 33 -8.60 2.36 -7.49
N GLN A 34 -7.39 2.88 -7.21
CA GLN A 34 -6.17 2.46 -7.90
C GLN A 34 -5.96 0.94 -7.80
N ARG A 35 -6.20 0.36 -6.61
CA ARG A 35 -6.04 -1.07 -6.35
C ARG A 35 -7.03 -1.92 -7.17
N VAL A 36 -8.26 -1.45 -7.34
CA VAL A 36 -9.27 -2.14 -8.16
C VAL A 36 -8.90 -2.07 -9.63
N ILE A 37 -8.51 -0.90 -10.15
CA ILE A 37 -8.11 -0.71 -11.55
C ILE A 37 -6.89 -1.57 -11.90
N ALA A 38 -5.91 -1.66 -10.99
CA ALA A 38 -4.71 -2.47 -11.19
C ALA A 38 -4.98 -3.97 -11.27
N GLN A 39 -6.16 -4.43 -10.85
CA GLN A 39 -6.54 -5.85 -10.79
C GLN A 39 -7.84 -6.10 -11.58
N PRO A 40 -7.80 -6.07 -12.92
CA PRO A 40 -9.00 -6.16 -13.77
C PRO A 40 -9.76 -7.48 -13.62
N TYR A 41 -9.13 -8.49 -13.02
CA TYR A 41 -9.72 -9.81 -12.76
C TYR A 41 -10.64 -9.87 -11.55
N LEU A 42 -10.72 -8.80 -10.74
CA LEU A 42 -11.68 -8.70 -9.64
C LEU A 42 -13.13 -8.74 -10.15
N SER A 43 -13.35 -8.42 -11.43
CA SER A 43 -14.65 -8.53 -12.11
C SER A 43 -15.19 -9.97 -12.18
N ALA A 44 -14.32 -10.98 -12.05
CA ALA A 44 -14.71 -12.39 -12.01
C ALA A 44 -15.03 -12.90 -10.59
N LEU A 45 -14.88 -12.05 -9.56
CA LEU A 45 -15.17 -12.44 -8.19
C LEU A 45 -16.64 -12.22 -7.85
N ASN A 46 -17.23 -13.16 -7.12
CA ASN A 46 -18.55 -12.98 -6.53
C ASN A 46 -18.55 -11.78 -5.56
N ALA A 47 -19.63 -11.00 -5.55
CA ALA A 47 -19.77 -9.80 -4.70
C ALA A 47 -19.53 -10.09 -3.21
N SER A 48 -19.89 -11.28 -2.74
CA SER A 48 -19.67 -11.76 -1.37
C SER A 48 -18.19 -11.92 -0.99
N SER A 49 -17.30 -12.16 -1.96
CA SER A 49 -15.85 -12.27 -1.73
C SER A 49 -15.12 -10.95 -1.99
N PHE A 50 -15.69 -10.08 -2.84
CA PHE A 50 -15.11 -8.80 -3.19
C PHE A 50 -15.13 -7.79 -2.03
N ALA A 51 -16.27 -7.63 -1.35
CA ALA A 51 -16.41 -6.63 -0.28
C ALA A 51 -15.45 -6.88 0.91
N PRO A 52 -15.32 -8.11 1.46
CA PRO A 52 -14.34 -8.39 2.51
C PRO A 52 -12.91 -8.16 2.03
N TRP A 53 -12.57 -8.59 0.80
CA TRP A 53 -11.25 -8.39 0.22
C TRP A 53 -10.86 -6.91 0.16
N LEU A 54 -11.80 -6.04 -0.26
CA LEU A 54 -11.58 -4.61 -0.32
C LEU A 54 -11.40 -4.01 1.08
N LEU A 55 -12.19 -4.47 2.06
CA LEU A 55 -12.11 -4.01 3.44
C LEU A 55 -10.76 -4.33 4.09
N TYR A 56 -10.19 -5.52 3.82
CA TYR A 56 -8.88 -5.92 4.33
C TYR A 56 -7.70 -5.14 3.72
N GLN A 57 -7.92 -4.36 2.66
CA GLN A 57 -6.88 -3.48 2.10
C GLN A 57 -6.77 -2.15 2.86
N ILE A 58 -7.85 -1.73 3.55
CA ILE A 58 -7.93 -0.45 4.24
C ILE A 58 -6.81 -0.27 5.28
N PRO A 59 -6.50 -1.25 6.16
CA PRO A 59 -5.47 -1.05 7.19
C PRO A 59 -4.09 -0.73 6.59
N ALA A 60 -3.72 -1.38 5.49
CA ALA A 60 -2.44 -1.17 4.83
C ALA A 60 -2.35 0.23 4.20
N PHE A 61 -3.41 0.69 3.55
CA PHE A 61 -3.45 2.04 2.97
C PHE A 61 -3.57 3.13 4.04
N ALA A 62 -4.30 2.88 5.13
CA ALA A 62 -4.39 3.80 6.25
C ALA A 62 -3.01 4.05 6.88
N LEU A 63 -2.20 3.01 7.08
CA LEU A 63 -0.83 3.14 7.57
C LEU A 63 0.05 4.06 6.70
N GLN A 64 -0.09 3.95 5.38
CA GLN A 64 0.62 4.81 4.43
C GLN A 64 0.06 6.24 4.43
N ALA A 65 -1.24 6.38 4.65
CA ALA A 65 -1.92 7.67 4.70
C ALA A 65 -1.56 8.50 5.93
N PHE A 66 -1.41 7.86 7.11
CA PHE A 66 -1.24 8.54 8.39
C PHE A 66 -0.18 9.66 8.40
N PRO A 67 1.07 9.46 7.95
CA PRO A 67 2.06 10.54 7.96
C PRO A 67 1.66 11.71 7.05
N ILE A 68 1.11 11.42 5.87
CA ILE A 68 0.71 12.44 4.89
C ILE A 68 -0.51 13.21 5.41
N ALA A 69 -1.52 12.50 5.87
CA ALA A 69 -2.75 13.06 6.43
C ALA A 69 -2.49 13.90 7.68
N ALA A 70 -1.55 13.48 8.55
CA ALA A 70 -1.17 14.23 9.74
C ALA A 70 -0.56 15.60 9.38
N VAL A 71 0.37 15.64 8.41
CA VAL A 71 0.96 16.90 7.94
C VAL A 71 -0.11 17.82 7.37
N PHE A 72 -0.98 17.30 6.49
CA PHE A 72 -2.09 18.08 5.93
C PHE A 72 -3.05 18.61 6.99
N ALA A 73 -3.41 17.78 7.96
CA ALA A 73 -4.33 18.17 9.03
C ALA A 73 -3.78 19.33 9.87
N VAL A 74 -2.49 19.26 10.22
CA VAL A 74 -1.81 20.33 10.94
C VAL A 74 -1.73 21.60 10.08
N LEU A 75 -1.40 21.46 8.81
CA LEU A 75 -1.29 22.61 7.90
C LEU A 75 -2.64 23.32 7.73
N LEU A 76 -3.74 22.57 7.60
CA LEU A 76 -5.09 23.13 7.51
C LEU A 76 -5.52 23.82 8.80
N ALA A 77 -5.29 23.17 9.96
CA ALA A 77 -5.63 23.74 11.27
C ALA A 77 -4.86 25.05 11.52
N PHE A 78 -3.54 25.04 11.36
CA PHE A 78 -2.73 26.24 11.55
C PHE A 78 -3.03 27.31 10.49
N GLY A 79 -3.38 26.90 9.27
CA GLY A 79 -3.83 27.82 8.22
C GLY A 79 -5.14 28.53 8.56
N ARG A 80 -6.10 27.87 9.23
CA ARG A 80 -7.32 28.52 9.73
C ARG A 80 -7.01 29.47 10.88
N LEU A 81 -6.25 29.00 11.88
CA LEU A 81 -5.88 29.82 13.04
C LEU A 81 -5.08 31.07 12.65
N ALA A 82 -4.26 30.97 11.60
CA ALA A 82 -3.56 32.12 11.02
C ALA A 82 -4.52 33.10 10.34
N ARG A 83 -5.49 32.61 9.54
CA ARG A 83 -6.51 33.44 8.88
C ARG A 83 -7.41 34.17 9.86
N GLU A 84 -7.74 33.55 10.99
CA GLU A 84 -8.59 34.14 12.03
C GLU A 84 -7.78 35.01 13.01
N ASN A 85 -6.49 35.24 12.75
CA ASN A 85 -5.56 35.97 13.62
C ASN A 85 -5.45 35.40 15.07
N GLU A 86 -5.91 34.17 15.33
CA GLU A 86 -5.82 33.54 16.65
C GLU A 86 -4.36 33.30 17.06
N LEU A 87 -3.50 32.93 16.11
CA LEU A 87 -2.07 32.76 16.36
C LEU A 87 -1.38 34.08 16.73
N LEU A 88 -1.75 35.17 16.04
CA LEU A 88 -1.21 36.50 16.30
C LEU A 88 -1.69 37.03 17.66
N ALA A 89 -2.97 36.85 17.98
CA ALA A 89 -3.54 37.22 19.27
C ALA A 89 -2.89 36.44 20.43
N ALA A 90 -2.66 35.13 20.26
CA ALA A 90 -1.96 34.31 21.23
C ALA A 90 -0.52 34.79 21.45
N ALA A 91 0.21 35.11 20.37
CA ALA A 91 1.57 35.65 20.45
C ALA A 91 1.61 37.02 21.14
N ALA A 92 0.70 37.93 20.81
CA ALA A 92 0.58 39.25 21.44
C ALA A 92 0.21 39.16 22.93
N GLY A 93 -0.55 38.13 23.33
CA GLY A 93 -0.85 37.81 24.72
C GLY A 93 0.28 37.12 25.49
N GLY A 94 1.47 36.98 24.88
CA GLY A 94 2.64 36.36 25.52
C GLY A 94 2.58 34.83 25.63
N VAL A 95 1.72 34.16 24.85
CA VAL A 95 1.65 32.70 24.83
C VAL A 95 2.84 32.14 24.06
N SER A 96 3.63 31.30 24.73
CA SER A 96 4.77 30.63 24.10
C SER A 96 4.34 29.73 22.93
N LEU A 97 5.09 29.77 21.82
CA LEU A 97 4.82 28.92 20.64
C LEU A 97 4.80 27.42 20.98
N LEU A 98 5.69 26.97 21.87
CA LEU A 98 5.75 25.57 22.33
C LEU A 98 4.41 25.09 22.92
N ARG A 99 3.64 25.98 23.55
CA ARG A 99 2.32 25.65 24.11
C ARG A 99 1.27 25.46 23.02
N VAL A 100 1.32 26.29 21.96
CA VAL A 100 0.44 26.16 20.79
C VAL A 100 0.70 24.85 20.04
N VAL A 101 1.97 24.43 19.94
CA VAL A 101 2.36 23.21 19.20
C VAL A 101 2.16 21.92 20.02
N ARG A 102 2.11 22.01 21.35
CA ARG A 102 1.91 20.87 22.26
C ARG A 102 0.76 19.91 21.90
N PRO A 103 -0.49 20.36 21.61
CA PRO A 103 -1.57 19.44 21.23
C PRO A 103 -1.27 18.66 19.95
N VAL A 104 -0.57 19.27 18.99
CA VAL A 104 -0.15 18.60 17.75
C VAL A 104 0.89 17.54 18.02
N LEU A 105 1.86 17.80 18.91
CA LEU A 105 2.87 16.83 19.28
C LEU A 105 2.25 15.60 19.93
N TRP A 106 1.31 15.80 20.86
CA TRP A 106 0.56 14.71 21.47
C TRP A 106 -0.25 13.92 20.45
N PHE A 107 -0.89 14.61 19.51
CA PHE A 107 -1.60 13.96 18.41
C PHE A 107 -0.68 13.13 17.51
N GLY A 108 0.52 13.64 17.18
CA GLY A 108 1.52 12.91 16.41
C GLY A 108 2.01 11.64 17.12
N VAL A 109 2.27 11.73 18.43
CA VAL A 109 2.62 10.56 19.26
C VAL A 109 1.49 9.53 19.27
N LEU A 110 0.24 9.98 19.42
CA LEU A 110 -0.92 9.10 19.41
C LEU A 110 -1.08 8.37 18.08
N ILE A 111 -0.91 9.07 16.95
CA ILE A 111 -0.93 8.46 15.62
C ILE A 111 0.23 7.49 15.45
N ALA A 112 1.44 7.81 15.93
CA ALA A 112 2.58 6.91 15.83
C ALA A 112 2.32 5.60 16.59
N ILE A 113 1.77 5.66 17.79
CA ILE A 113 1.38 4.48 18.58
C ILE A 113 0.28 3.68 17.87
N ALA A 114 -0.75 4.36 17.38
CA ALA A 114 -1.84 3.71 16.65
C ALA A 114 -1.35 3.05 15.35
N GLY A 115 -0.48 3.73 14.61
CA GLY A 115 0.15 3.21 13.40
C GLY A 115 1.04 2.01 13.70
N PHE A 116 1.84 2.06 14.75
CA PHE A 116 2.63 0.91 15.20
C PHE A 116 1.74 -0.30 15.54
N ALA A 117 0.67 -0.09 16.31
CA ALA A 117 -0.26 -1.17 16.65
C ALA A 117 -0.97 -1.78 15.42
N ILE A 118 -1.38 -0.94 14.45
CA ILE A 118 -1.98 -1.43 13.21
C ILE A 118 -0.94 -2.19 12.38
N ALA A 119 0.29 -1.68 12.29
CA ALA A 119 1.38 -2.32 11.54
C ALA A 119 1.75 -3.69 12.09
N GLU A 120 1.77 -3.85 13.42
CA GLU A 120 2.17 -5.11 14.06
C GLU A 120 1.02 -6.12 14.16
N PHE A 121 -0.20 -5.68 14.50
CA PHE A 121 -1.28 -6.62 14.85
C PHE A 121 -2.37 -6.78 13.78
N VAL A 122 -2.60 -5.76 12.95
CA VAL A 122 -3.76 -5.69 12.05
C VAL A 122 -3.33 -5.92 10.59
N ALA A 123 -2.34 -5.18 10.12
CA ALA A 123 -1.83 -5.24 8.76
C ALA A 123 -1.37 -6.66 8.32
N PRO A 124 -0.58 -7.42 9.11
CA PRO A 124 -0.14 -8.75 8.69
C PRO A 124 -1.31 -9.71 8.54
N ARG A 125 -2.24 -9.72 9.51
CA ARG A 125 -3.45 -10.57 9.45
C ARG A 125 -4.35 -10.23 8.27
N ALA A 126 -4.56 -8.94 8.02
CA ALA A 126 -5.36 -8.47 6.89
C ALA A 126 -4.70 -8.87 5.55
N ASN A 127 -3.38 -8.71 5.44
CA ASN A 127 -2.63 -9.06 4.24
C ASN A 127 -2.61 -10.57 3.96
N GLU A 128 -2.56 -11.40 5.01
CA GLU A 128 -2.67 -12.85 4.89
C GLU A 128 -4.03 -13.28 4.30
N ILE A 129 -5.12 -12.66 4.76
CA ILE A 129 -6.47 -12.91 4.25
C ILE A 129 -6.60 -12.46 2.78
N VAL A 130 -6.04 -11.31 2.43
CA VAL A 130 -6.01 -10.81 1.05
C VAL A 130 -5.25 -11.79 0.14
N SER A 131 -4.08 -12.28 0.58
CA SER A 131 -3.26 -13.22 -0.17
C SER A 131 -3.94 -14.58 -0.35
N ASN A 132 -4.55 -15.12 0.70
CA ASN A 132 -5.23 -16.43 0.62
C ASN A 132 -6.47 -16.39 -0.28
N THR A 133 -7.15 -15.24 -0.36
CA THR A 133 -8.33 -15.06 -1.20
C THR A 133 -7.91 -14.97 -2.66
N TRP A 134 -6.77 -14.31 -2.92
CA TRP A 134 -6.15 -14.29 -4.23
C TRP A 134 -5.73 -15.69 -4.69
N TRP A 135 -5.05 -16.46 -3.85
CA TRP A 135 -4.63 -17.83 -4.17
C TRP A 135 -5.81 -18.76 -4.46
N ARG A 136 -6.91 -18.65 -3.69
CA ARG A 136 -8.14 -19.40 -3.95
C ARG A 136 -8.78 -19.01 -5.29
N GLY A 137 -8.89 -17.71 -5.57
CA GLY A 137 -9.44 -17.22 -6.85
C GLY A 137 -8.60 -17.59 -8.07
N VAL A 138 -7.27 -17.62 -7.94
CA VAL A 138 -6.37 -18.15 -8.97
C VAL A 138 -6.63 -19.64 -9.14
N SER A 139 -6.58 -20.46 -8.08
CA SER A 139 -6.70 -21.92 -8.18
C SER A 139 -8.01 -22.47 -8.77
N GLN A 140 -9.13 -21.73 -8.62
CA GLN A 140 -10.45 -22.14 -9.11
C GLN A 140 -10.72 -21.71 -10.56
N SER A 141 -9.95 -20.76 -11.09
CA SER A 141 -10.11 -20.32 -12.49
C SER A 141 -9.35 -21.29 -13.39
N GLY A 142 -9.98 -21.94 -14.37
CA GLY A 142 -9.29 -22.88 -15.30
C GLY A 142 -8.05 -22.31 -16.01
N ASN A 143 -7.87 -20.98 -16.03
CA ASN A 143 -6.70 -20.27 -16.56
C ASN A 143 -5.74 -19.78 -15.45
N ALA A 144 -5.78 -20.39 -14.26
CA ALA A 144 -4.98 -20.06 -13.08
C ALA A 144 -3.47 -19.97 -13.39
N LEU A 145 -3.01 -20.99 -14.11
CA LEU A 145 -1.61 -21.23 -14.37
C LEU A 145 -1.11 -20.33 -15.50
N GLU A 146 -1.90 -20.05 -16.54
CA GLU A 146 -1.57 -19.05 -17.57
C GLU A 146 -1.26 -17.66 -16.96
N ARG A 147 -1.80 -17.34 -15.79
CA ARG A 147 -1.67 -16.03 -15.12
C ARG A 147 -0.42 -15.90 -14.25
N VAL A 148 0.12 -17.05 -13.84
CA VAL A 148 1.35 -17.18 -13.04
C VAL A 148 2.54 -17.53 -13.93
N VAL A 149 2.28 -18.25 -15.03
CA VAL A 149 3.24 -18.58 -16.07
C VAL A 149 3.90 -17.31 -16.61
N GLY A 150 5.24 -17.29 -16.61
CA GLY A 150 6.04 -16.16 -17.09
C GLY A 150 6.21 -14.99 -16.12
N LYS A 151 5.56 -15.00 -14.94
CA LYS A 151 5.83 -14.01 -13.88
C LYS A 151 6.79 -14.59 -12.83
N PRO A 152 7.88 -13.89 -12.47
CA PRO A 152 8.74 -14.32 -11.38
C PRO A 152 7.93 -14.28 -10.07
N LEU A 153 7.72 -15.44 -9.45
CA LEU A 153 7.10 -15.52 -8.13
C LEU A 153 8.20 -15.59 -7.05
N PRO A 154 8.41 -14.53 -6.25
CA PRO A 154 9.33 -14.59 -5.13
C PRO A 154 8.74 -15.49 -4.03
N VAL A 155 9.47 -16.54 -3.68
CA VAL A 155 9.19 -17.48 -2.58
C VAL A 155 10.40 -17.47 -1.65
N GLY A 156 10.37 -16.56 -0.65
CA GLY A 156 11.54 -16.29 0.19
C GLY A 156 12.68 -15.68 -0.63
N ASP A 157 13.86 -16.29 -0.59
CA ASP A 157 15.06 -15.86 -1.36
C ASP A 157 15.14 -16.51 -2.76
N ARG A 158 14.14 -17.32 -3.14
CA ARG A 158 14.11 -18.06 -4.41
C ARG A 158 13.01 -17.54 -5.31
N VAL A 159 13.21 -17.61 -6.63
CA VAL A 159 12.19 -17.21 -7.60
C VAL A 159 11.67 -18.47 -8.30
N LEU A 160 10.38 -18.74 -8.11
CA LEU A 160 9.70 -19.83 -8.79
C LEU A 160 9.23 -19.35 -10.16
N TYR A 161 9.77 -19.96 -11.22
CA TYR A 161 9.31 -19.75 -12.59
C TYR A 161 8.49 -20.94 -13.05
N ILE A 162 7.22 -20.70 -13.39
CA ILE A 162 6.38 -21.70 -14.07
C ILE A 162 6.47 -21.41 -15.57
N GLY A 163 7.06 -22.34 -16.32
CA GLY A 163 7.10 -22.26 -17.79
C GLY A 163 5.75 -22.68 -18.38
N GLY A 164 5.26 -21.89 -19.34
CA GLY A 164 4.21 -22.15 -20.34
C GLY A 164 3.18 -23.27 -20.12
N ILE A 165 1.89 -22.97 -20.30
CA ILE A 165 0.89 -23.95 -20.72
C ILE A 165 0.49 -23.61 -22.16
N GLU A 166 0.68 -24.54 -23.10
CA GLU A 166 0.17 -24.41 -24.46
C GLU A 166 -0.91 -25.46 -24.69
N LYS A 167 -2.12 -24.99 -25.02
CA LYS A 167 -3.31 -25.75 -25.47
C LYS A 167 -3.56 -27.08 -24.76
N GLY A 168 -4.02 -27.02 -23.51
CA GLY A 168 -4.88 -28.06 -22.92
C GLY A 168 -4.21 -29.37 -22.51
N GLU A 169 -2.93 -29.58 -22.78
CA GLU A 169 -2.14 -30.64 -22.14
C GLU A 169 -1.14 -30.02 -21.19
N PHE A 170 -1.19 -30.45 -19.92
CA PHE A 170 -0.11 -30.20 -18.98
C PHE A 170 1.15 -30.86 -19.52
N GLU A 171 2.05 -30.09 -20.17
CA GLU A 171 3.41 -30.57 -20.30
C GLU A 171 3.92 -30.76 -18.88
N LYS A 172 4.20 -32.00 -18.50
CA LYS A 172 4.87 -32.41 -17.25
C LYS A 172 6.29 -31.83 -17.20
N ARG A 173 6.46 -30.52 -17.31
CA ARG A 173 7.72 -29.83 -17.02
C ARG A 173 7.69 -29.40 -15.57
N ALA A 174 8.42 -30.16 -14.76
CA ALA A 174 8.53 -29.94 -13.34
C ALA A 174 8.89 -28.47 -13.04
N PRO A 175 8.27 -27.86 -12.02
CA PRO A 175 8.59 -26.50 -11.59
C PRO A 175 10.09 -26.41 -11.27
N ARG A 176 10.82 -25.57 -12.00
CA ARG A 176 12.25 -25.35 -11.76
C ARG A 176 12.42 -24.20 -10.76
N ILE A 177 12.98 -24.53 -9.61
CA ILE A 177 13.36 -23.58 -8.57
C ILE A 177 14.68 -22.93 -9.03
N VAL A 178 14.66 -21.64 -9.34
CA VAL A 178 15.87 -20.90 -9.79
C VAL A 178 16.28 -19.92 -8.70
N ASP A 179 17.57 -19.94 -8.36
CA ASP A 179 18.16 -19.14 -7.28
C ASP A 179 18.25 -17.64 -7.66
N GLY A 180 18.04 -16.75 -6.67
CA GLY A 180 17.76 -15.32 -6.87
C GLY A 180 18.85 -14.51 -7.57
N GLU A 181 20.10 -14.97 -7.57
CA GLU A 181 21.25 -14.33 -8.23
C GLU A 181 21.25 -14.53 -9.77
N HIS A 182 20.79 -15.69 -10.27
CA HIS A 182 20.72 -15.95 -11.72
C HIS A 182 19.53 -15.25 -12.38
N ALA A 183 18.40 -15.16 -11.68
CA ALA A 183 17.21 -14.43 -12.15
C ALA A 183 17.50 -12.94 -12.42
N LYS A 184 18.33 -12.31 -11.57
CA LYS A 184 18.76 -10.91 -11.74
C LYS A 184 19.63 -10.69 -12.99
N ARG A 185 20.46 -11.66 -13.40
CA ARG A 185 21.28 -11.55 -14.64
C ARG A 185 20.45 -11.70 -15.89
N VAL A 186 19.55 -12.69 -15.94
CA VAL A 186 18.66 -12.91 -17.10
C VAL A 186 17.72 -11.72 -17.30
N LEU A 187 17.18 -11.14 -16.21
CA LEU A 187 16.33 -9.96 -16.28
C LEU A 187 17.06 -8.68 -16.71
N ARG A 188 18.36 -8.52 -16.38
CA ARG A 188 19.18 -7.42 -16.91
C ARG A 188 19.38 -7.55 -18.41
N GLN A 189 19.63 -8.76 -18.90
CA GLN A 189 19.87 -9.02 -20.32
C GLN A 189 18.58 -8.90 -21.16
N THR A 190 17.41 -9.19 -20.57
CA THR A 190 16.10 -9.04 -21.24
C THR A 190 15.62 -7.58 -21.28
N ARG A 191 16.10 -6.73 -20.37
CA ARG A 191 15.78 -5.28 -20.41
C ARG A 191 16.46 -4.58 -21.58
N ASP A 192 17.61 -5.09 -22.04
CA ASP A 192 18.36 -4.55 -23.17
C ASP A 192 17.75 -4.92 -24.53
N LEU A 193 17.04 -6.05 -24.59
CA LEU A 193 16.41 -6.55 -25.83
C LEU A 193 14.96 -6.08 -26.01
N ARG A 194 14.43 -5.24 -25.11
CA ARG A 194 13.05 -4.73 -25.17
C ARG A 194 12.84 -3.59 -26.19
N GLY A 195 13.82 -3.39 -27.08
CA GLY A 195 13.71 -2.51 -28.24
C GLY A 195 13.00 -3.16 -29.43
N GLU A 196 12.97 -4.49 -29.54
CA GLU A 196 12.45 -5.17 -30.73
C GLU A 196 11.31 -6.13 -30.39
N ARG A 197 10.11 -5.75 -30.83
CA ARG A 197 8.82 -6.28 -30.38
C ARG A 197 8.47 -7.68 -30.92
N HIS A 198 9.41 -8.39 -31.54
CA HIS A 198 9.14 -9.67 -32.17
C HIS A 198 10.37 -10.60 -32.10
N GLN A 199 10.64 -11.19 -30.94
CA GLN A 199 11.37 -12.48 -30.86
C GLN A 199 11.38 -13.02 -29.41
N VAL A 200 10.24 -13.56 -28.97
CA VAL A 200 10.14 -14.31 -27.69
C VAL A 200 10.63 -15.77 -27.86
N HIS A 201 11.09 -16.16 -29.05
CA HIS A 201 11.59 -17.51 -29.33
C HIS A 201 13.05 -17.72 -28.85
N GLY A 202 13.88 -16.68 -28.79
CA GLY A 202 15.31 -16.81 -28.45
C GLY A 202 15.63 -16.96 -26.95
N VAL A 203 14.73 -16.56 -26.06
CA VAL A 203 14.96 -16.65 -24.59
C VAL A 203 14.84 -18.10 -24.10
N GLN A 204 14.09 -18.96 -24.81
CA GLN A 204 14.01 -20.38 -24.50
C GLN A 204 15.32 -21.13 -24.78
N GLU A 205 16.14 -20.66 -25.73
CA GLU A 205 17.42 -21.28 -26.08
C GLU A 205 18.50 -21.01 -25.02
N LEU A 206 18.51 -19.82 -24.42
CA LEU A 206 19.46 -19.45 -23.35
C LEU A 206 19.21 -20.19 -22.03
N LEU A 207 17.97 -20.62 -21.77
CA LEU A 207 17.62 -21.47 -20.64
C LEU A 207 17.82 -22.97 -20.93
N ARG A 208 18.25 -23.31 -22.15
CA ARG A 208 18.45 -24.68 -22.64
C ARG A 208 19.87 -25.19 -22.48
N GLN A 209 20.84 -24.34 -22.14
CA GLN A 209 22.23 -24.76 -21.98
C GLN A 209 22.46 -25.40 -20.59
N PRO A 210 22.88 -26.67 -20.54
CA PRO A 210 23.40 -27.25 -19.31
C PRO A 210 24.80 -26.67 -19.02
N ARG A 211 25.03 -26.39 -17.73
CA ARG A 211 26.30 -26.08 -17.03
C ARG A 211 27.57 -25.91 -17.86
#